data_AF-A0A3D6E1K5-F1
#
_entry.id   AF-A0A3D6E1K5-F1
#
_cell.length_a   1.000
_cell.length_b   1.000
_cell.length_c   1.000
_cell.angle_alpha   90.00
_cell.angle_beta   90.00
_cell.angle_gamma   90.00
#
_symmetry.space_group_name_H-M   'P 1'
#
loop_
_entity.id
_entity.type
_entity.pdbx_description
1 polymer ?
#
loop_
_entity_poly.entity_id
_entity_poly.type
_entity_poly.pdbx_seq_one_letter_code
_entity_poly.pdbx_strand_id
1 'polypeptide(L)' 'MDIVYYIVALIVSSLISYALAPKPPTPKPASITDFDVPVAEEGRPIPVVFGTVTLTGPNVLWYGDLKAVPIKEKAGKK' A
#
# COMPACT_ATOMS: atom_id res chain seq x y z
N MET A 1 -32.89 -30.67 21.63
CA MET A 1 -32.65 -29.38 22.31
C MET A 1 -31.17 -29.05 22.39
N ASP A 2 -30.28 -30.04 22.28
CA ASP A 2 -28.82 -29.85 22.45
C ASP A 2 -28.14 -29.23 21.23
N ILE A 3 -28.54 -29.64 20.02
CA ILE A 3 -27.99 -29.10 18.75
C ILE A 3 -28.19 -27.58 18.62
N VAL A 4 -29.33 -27.06 19.07
CA VAL A 4 -29.62 -25.63 19.02
C VAL A 4 -28.70 -24.86 19.99
N TYR A 5 -28.44 -25.43 21.16
CA TYR A 5 -27.51 -24.85 22.13
C TYR A 5 -26.07 -24.82 21.60
N TYR A 6 -25.61 -25.90 20.95
CA TYR A 6 -24.29 -25.94 20.32
C TYR A 6 -24.15 -24.91 19.18
N ILE A 7 -25.18 -24.73 18.35
CA ILE A 7 -25.19 -23.73 17.28
C ILE A 7 -25.13 -22.31 17.86
N VAL A 8 -25.90 -22.03 18.91
CA VAL A 8 -25.89 -20.72 19.59
C VAL A 8 -24.53 -20.46 20.24
N ALA A 9 -23.95 -21.45 20.91
CA ALA A 9 -22.62 -21.32 21.52
C ALA A 9 -21.53 -21.04 20.47
N LEU A 10 -21.63 -21.64 19.29
CA LEU A 10 -20.69 -21.42 18.18
C LEU A 10 -20.81 -20.03 17.56
N ILE A 11 -22.05 -19.53 17.42
CA ILE A 11 -22.28 -18.15 16.95
C ILE A 11 -21.70 -17.15 17.96
N VAL A 12 -21.98 -17.35 19.26
CA VAL A 12 -21.49 -16.47 20.33
C VAL A 12 -19.96 -16.49 20.40
N SER A 13 -19.33 -17.66 20.35
CA SER A 13 -17.86 -17.77 20.39
C SER A 13 -17.22 -17.10 19.17
N SER A 14 -17.80 -17.25 17.97
CA SER A 14 -17.29 -16.61 16.75
C SER A 14 -17.34 -15.07 16.82
N LEU A 15 -18.41 -14.51 17.40
CA LEU A 15 -18.57 -13.07 17.58
C LEU A 15 -17.56 -12.52 18.59
N ILE A 16 -17.32 -13.25 19.69
CA ILE A 16 -16.30 -12.88 20.68
C ILE A 16 -14.91 -12.93 20.05
N SER A 17 -14.59 -13.99 19.29
CA SER A 17 -13.30 -14.10 18.59
C SER A 17 -13.10 -12.97 17.56
N TYR A 18 -14.16 -12.54 16.87
CA TYR A 18 -14.09 -11.41 15.95
C TYR A 18 -13.91 -10.06 16.67
N ALA A 19 -14.58 -9.87 17.81
CA ALA A 19 -14.46 -8.65 18.61
C ALA A 19 -13.08 -8.51 19.28
N LEU A 20 -12.48 -9.64 19.69
CA LEU A 20 -11.13 -9.69 20.25
C LEU A 20 -10.04 -9.78 19.17
N ALA A 21 -10.41 -9.91 17.90
CA ALA A 21 -9.44 -9.98 16.83
C ALA A 21 -8.63 -8.67 16.80
N PRO A 22 -7.29 -8.75 16.78
CA PRO A 22 -6.45 -7.57 16.71
C PRO A 22 -6.77 -6.81 15.42
N LYS A 23 -6.91 -5.50 15.55
CA LYS A 23 -7.21 -4.63 14.41
C LYS A 23 -6.14 -4.84 13.33
N PRO A 24 -6.51 -4.98 12.04
CA PRO A 24 -5.55 -5.21 10.98
C PRO A 24 -4.40 -4.20 11.05
N PRO A 25 -3.14 -4.66 10.90
CA PRO A 25 -1.99 -3.77 10.95
C PRO A 25 -2.14 -2.69 9.88
N THR A 26 -1.86 -1.44 10.26
CA THR A 26 -1.86 -0.33 9.31
C THR A 26 -0.86 -0.63 8.19
N PRO A 27 -1.22 -0.42 6.91
CA PRO A 27 -0.29 -0.62 5.81
C PRO A 27 0.96 0.22 6.05
N LYS A 28 2.14 -0.39 5.86
CA LYS A 28 3.40 0.33 6.01
C LYS A 28 3.41 1.49 5.02
N PRO A 29 3.82 2.71 5.44
CA PRO A 29 3.96 3.82 4.51
C PRO A 29 4.97 3.43 3.44
N ALA A 30 4.66 3.77 2.18
CA ALA A 30 5.60 3.60 1.09
C ALA A 30 6.88 4.36 1.40
N SER A 31 7.99 3.66 1.26
CA SER A 31 9.35 4.10 1.52
C SER A 31 10.04 4.45 0.19
N ILE A 32 11.16 5.17 0.27
CA ILE A 32 11.91 5.58 -0.93
C ILE A 32 12.39 4.41 -1.79
N THR A 33 12.56 3.23 -1.18
CA THR A 33 12.98 2.01 -1.86
C THR A 33 11.85 1.32 -2.62
N ASP A 34 10.60 1.75 -2.45
CA ASP A 34 9.44 1.20 -3.17
C ASP A 34 9.22 1.87 -4.53
N PHE A 35 9.98 2.93 -4.84
CA PHE A 35 9.92 3.65 -6.10
C PHE A 35 11.11 3.27 -6.99
N ASP A 36 10.82 2.78 -8.20
CA ASP A 36 11.83 2.56 -9.22
C ASP A 36 12.15 3.89 -9.91
N VAL A 37 13.05 4.66 -9.31
CA VAL A 37 13.48 5.96 -9.83
C VAL A 37 14.79 5.78 -10.59
N PRO A 38 14.85 6.18 -11.87
CA PRO A 38 16.04 5.98 -12.69
C PRO A 38 17.18 6.86 -12.17
N VAL A 39 18.18 6.21 -11.56
CA VAL A 39 19.37 6.87 -10.99
C VAL A 39 20.28 7.35 -12.12
N ALA A 40 20.89 8.51 -11.93
CA ALA A 40 21.94 9.01 -12.83
C ALA A 40 23.18 8.09 -12.73
N GLU A 41 23.34 7.19 -13.70
CA GLU A 41 24.57 6.41 -13.88
C GLU A 41 25.61 7.21 -14.67
N GLU A 42 26.87 7.22 -14.20
CA GLU A 42 27.97 7.90 -14.88
C GLU A 42 28.24 7.22 -16.24
N GLY A 43 28.12 7.97 -17.34
CA GLY A 43 28.33 7.49 -18.71
C GLY A 43 27.07 7.15 -19.50
N ARG A 44 25.87 7.25 -18.91
CA ARG A 44 24.62 7.05 -19.64
C ARG A 44 24.34 8.24 -20.59
N PRO A 45 24.11 8.02 -21.90
CA PRO A 45 23.79 9.10 -22.83
C PRO A 45 22.54 9.88 -22.39
N ILE A 46 22.59 11.22 -22.50
CA ILE A 46 21.43 12.07 -22.20
C ILE A 46 20.48 12.06 -23.41
N PRO A 47 19.24 11.54 -23.28
CA PRO A 47 18.31 11.52 -24.38
C PRO A 47 17.82 12.93 -24.72
N VAL A 48 17.96 13.34 -25.98
CA VAL A 48 17.38 14.59 -26.51
C VAL A 48 16.18 14.21 -27.37
N VAL A 49 14.99 14.66 -26.97
CA VAL A 49 13.73 14.30 -27.62
C VAL A 49 13.13 15.51 -28.34
N PHE A 50 12.61 15.30 -29.55
CA PHE A 50 11.76 16.26 -30.25
C PHE A 50 10.33 15.69 -30.38
N GLY A 51 9.32 16.46 -29.96
CA GLY A 51 7.91 16.03 -29.98
C GLY A 51 7.41 15.45 -28.64
N THR A 52 6.27 14.76 -28.67
CA THR A 52 5.66 14.12 -27.47
C THR A 52 6.03 12.64 -27.44
N VAL A 53 6.86 12.22 -26.48
CA VAL A 53 7.24 10.81 -26.27
C VAL A 53 7.15 10.46 -24.78
N THR A 54 6.87 9.19 -24.47
CA THR A 54 7.03 8.65 -23.12
C THR A 54 8.46 8.19 -22.93
N LEU A 55 9.21 8.84 -22.03
CA LEU A 55 10.58 8.48 -21.68
C LEU A 55 10.58 7.56 -20.45
N THR A 56 10.99 6.30 -20.63
CA THR A 56 10.98 5.27 -19.57
C THR A 56 12.21 5.30 -18.66
N GLY A 57 13.22 6.11 -18.98
CA GLY A 57 14.43 6.23 -18.17
C GLY A 57 15.08 7.61 -18.29
N PRO A 58 14.47 8.67 -17.76
CA PRO A 58 15.13 9.97 -17.58
C PRO A 58 16.36 9.85 -16.68
N ASN A 59 17.32 10.75 -16.84
CA ASN A 59 18.40 10.90 -15.86
C ASN A 59 17.89 11.76 -14.69
N VAL A 60 17.65 11.15 -13.52
CA VAL A 60 17.18 11.84 -12.31
C VAL A 60 18.37 12.01 -11.35
N LEU A 61 18.75 13.27 -11.10
CA LEU A 61 19.90 13.63 -10.25
C LEU A 61 19.56 13.58 -8.75
N TRP A 62 18.31 13.84 -8.39
CA TRP A 62 17.87 13.82 -7.01
C TRP A 62 16.41 13.40 -6.91
N TYR A 63 16.13 12.49 -5.97
CA TYR A 63 14.78 12.08 -5.59
C TYR A 63 14.73 11.96 -4.07
N GLY A 64 13.81 12.68 -3.44
CA GLY A 64 13.73 12.76 -1.98
C GLY A 64 12.50 13.52 -1.51
N ASP A 65 12.43 13.77 -0.20
CA ASP A 65 11.28 14.40 0.49
C ASP A 65 9.93 13.70 0.25
N LEU A 66 9.94 12.36 0.31
CA LEU A 66 8.71 11.59 0.20
C LEU A 66 7.84 11.80 1.44
N LYS A 67 6.68 12.43 1.23
CA LYS A 67 5.68 12.65 2.26
C LYS A 67 4.58 11.60 2.15
N ALA A 68 4.59 10.62 3.04
CA ALA A 68 3.48 9.69 3.21
C ALA A 68 2.31 10.38 3.95
N VAL A 69 1.29 10.81 3.21
CA VAL A 69 0.06 11.35 3.80
C VAL A 69 -0.94 10.21 3.95
N PRO A 70 -1.41 9.87 5.17
CA PRO A 70 -2.41 8.84 5.34
C PRO A 70 -3.73 9.28 4.72
N ILE A 71 -4.33 8.41 3.92
CA ILE A 71 -5.70 8.61 3.41
C ILE A 71 -6.64 8.45 4.62
N LYS A 72 -7.23 9.56 5.05
CA LYS A 72 -8.17 9.62 6.20
C LYS A 72 -9.63 9.41 5.78
N GLU A 73 -9.89 9.10 4.52
CA GLU A 73 -11.24 8.76 4.10
C GLU A 73 -11.68 7.44 4.71
N LYS A 74 -12.94 7.38 5.15
CA LYS A 74 -13.57 6.12 5.50
C LYS A 74 -13.55 5.26 4.25
N ALA A 75 -12.78 4.17 4.30
CA ALA A 75 -12.75 3.15 3.26
C ALA A 75 -14.15 2.99 2.68
N GLY A 76 -14.28 3.23 1.37
CA GLY A 76 -15.55 3.18 0.67
C GLY A 76 -16.29 1.91 1.08
N LYS A 77 -17.52 2.09 1.57
CA LYS A 77 -18.47 0.99 1.70
C LYS A 77 -18.47 0.23 0.37
N LYS A 78 -17.94 -1.00 0.37
CA LYS A 78 -18.48 -2.02 -0.53
C LYS A 78 -19.83 -2.45 0.02
#